data_AF-A0A165Z526-F1
#
_entry.id   AF-A0A165Z526-F1
#
_cell.length_a   1.000
_cell.length_b   1.000
_cell.length_c   1.000
_cell.angle_alpha   90.00
_cell.angle_beta   90.00
_cell.angle_gamma   90.00
#
_symmetry.space_group_name_H-M   'P 1'
#
loop_
_entity.id
_entity.type
_entity.pdbx_description
1 polymer ?
#
loop_
_entity_poly.entity_id
_entity_poly.type
_entity_poly.pdbx_seq_one_letter_code
_entity_poly.pdbx_strand_id
1 'polypeptide(L)'
;MRILLTGATGAAGLGALRTLLTDEKITEVTILARRRLPAWVELPGGMPAASTNGSPTHPKLHTEILTDFKSIPPQVLSGHDGAIWALGKSTVGMSEEDYTELTVGYVDAFIDAAKAAQLGSPAHPFRVAFISGNSVDPTEKSRLLFARVKGKAENHLLAYEKESGGTFRAIMLRPGYFFPSLNYPADARHLRGTTMRVADMMLGGLSRWASGITVEDLGHFATEAVKGTWDDMGPYHQNNDMKKLVKQLASP
;
A
#
# COMPACT_ATOMS: atom_id res chain seq x y z
N MET A 1 -17.78 -0.76 -1.49
CA MET A 1 -16.62 -0.29 -2.28
C MET A 1 -15.74 -1.48 -2.61
N ARG A 2 -15.22 -1.54 -3.83
CA ARG A 2 -14.27 -2.56 -4.30
C ARG A 2 -12.88 -1.95 -4.42
N ILE A 3 -11.90 -2.52 -3.72
CA ILE A 3 -10.57 -1.94 -3.58
C ILE A 3 -9.52 -2.85 -4.16
N LEU A 4 -8.64 -2.28 -4.99
CA LEU A 4 -7.43 -2.95 -5.43
C LEU A 4 -6.35 -2.85 -4.35
N LEU A 5 -5.60 -3.91 -4.17
CA LEU A 5 -4.45 -3.92 -3.27
C LEU A 5 -3.23 -4.52 -3.97
N THR A 6 -2.14 -3.77 -4.00
CA THR A 6 -0.83 -4.29 -4.42
C THR A 6 0.03 -4.57 -3.20
N GLY A 7 1.05 -5.43 -3.32
CA GLY A 7 2.02 -5.64 -2.23
C GLY A 7 1.46 -6.35 -0.99
N ALA A 8 0.36 -7.10 -1.11
CA ALA A 8 -0.32 -7.80 0.00
C ALA A 8 0.55 -8.84 0.74
N THR A 9 1.71 -9.21 0.20
CA THR A 9 2.67 -10.12 0.87
C THR A 9 3.75 -9.39 1.67
N GLY A 10 3.73 -8.06 1.73
CA GLY A 10 4.62 -7.24 2.55
C GLY A 10 3.93 -6.78 3.84
N ALA A 11 4.70 -6.26 4.80
CA ALA A 11 4.16 -5.88 6.12
C ALA A 11 3.05 -4.82 6.03
N ALA A 12 3.27 -3.74 5.29
CA ALA A 12 2.27 -2.68 5.12
C ALA A 12 1.05 -3.17 4.32
N GLY A 13 1.26 -3.86 3.21
CA GLY A 13 0.18 -4.39 2.38
C GLY A 13 -0.67 -5.43 3.10
N LEU A 14 -0.05 -6.30 3.92
CA LEU A 14 -0.78 -7.28 4.71
C LEU A 14 -1.59 -6.63 5.84
N GLY A 15 -1.04 -5.59 6.48
CA GLY A 15 -1.80 -4.75 7.42
C GLY A 15 -3.04 -4.13 6.77
N ALA A 16 -2.85 -3.47 5.62
CA ALA A 16 -3.93 -2.88 4.84
C ALA A 16 -4.96 -3.92 4.38
N LEU A 17 -4.54 -5.11 3.93
CA LEU A 17 -5.45 -6.20 3.57
C LEU A 17 -6.36 -6.56 4.74
N ARG A 18 -5.80 -6.78 5.93
CA ARG A 18 -6.58 -7.19 7.10
C ARG A 18 -7.57 -6.11 7.52
N THR A 19 -7.17 -4.84 7.47
CA THR A 19 -8.09 -3.71 7.70
C THR A 19 -9.24 -3.70 6.68
N LEU A 20 -8.93 -3.81 5.38
CA LEU A 20 -9.95 -3.81 4.32
C LEU A 20 -10.96 -4.96 4.49
N LEU A 21 -10.51 -6.15 4.90
CA LEU A 21 -11.40 -7.31 5.08
C LEU A 21 -12.39 -7.11 6.25
N THR A 22 -11.96 -6.44 7.32
CA THR A 22 -12.81 -6.12 8.47
C THR A 22 -13.76 -4.95 8.25
N ASP A 23 -13.55 -4.16 7.20
CA ASP A 23 -14.34 -2.96 6.96
C ASP A 23 -15.68 -3.27 6.27
N GLU A 24 -16.79 -2.82 6.87
CA GLU A 24 -18.14 -3.09 6.37
C GLU A 24 -18.46 -2.37 5.05
N LYS A 25 -17.86 -1.20 4.80
CA LYS A 25 -18.07 -0.46 3.55
C LYS A 25 -17.31 -1.10 2.39
N ILE A 26 -16.33 -1.95 2.67
CA ILE A 26 -15.58 -2.72 1.67
C ILE A 26 -16.30 -4.03 1.38
N THR A 27 -16.73 -4.18 0.13
CA THR A 27 -17.48 -5.33 -0.37
C THR A 27 -16.58 -6.34 -1.06
N GLU A 28 -15.47 -5.87 -1.64
CA GLU A 28 -14.51 -6.71 -2.38
C GLU A 28 -13.10 -6.11 -2.27
N VAL A 29 -12.10 -6.98 -2.14
CA VAL A 29 -10.69 -6.65 -2.22
C VAL A 29 -10.05 -7.51 -3.29
N THR A 30 -9.50 -6.89 -4.32
CA THR A 30 -8.77 -7.58 -5.39
C THR A 30 -7.29 -7.37 -5.20
N ILE A 31 -6.57 -8.43 -4.85
CA ILE A 31 -5.10 -8.38 -4.78
C ILE A 31 -4.54 -8.48 -6.19
N LEU A 32 -3.78 -7.47 -6.60
CA LEU A 32 -2.88 -7.58 -7.76
C LEU A 32 -1.53 -8.08 -7.26
N ALA A 33 -1.16 -9.30 -7.65
CA ALA A 33 0.09 -9.89 -7.22
C ALA A 33 0.70 -10.81 -8.28
N ARG A 34 2.01 -11.04 -8.18
CA ARG A 34 2.71 -12.01 -9.03
C ARG A 34 2.47 -13.47 -8.63
N ARG A 35 1.97 -13.68 -7.42
CA ARG A 35 1.76 -14.99 -6.77
C ARG A 35 0.61 -14.86 -5.77
N ARG A 36 -0.06 -15.98 -5.48
CA ARG A 36 -1.10 -16.02 -4.44
C ARG A 36 -0.52 -15.77 -3.04
N LEU A 37 -1.39 -15.45 -2.09
CA LEU A 37 -1.01 -15.29 -0.69
C LEU A 37 -0.36 -16.57 -0.14
N PRO A 38 0.76 -16.47 0.59
CA PRO A 38 1.38 -17.63 1.22
C PRO A 38 0.46 -18.31 2.25
N ALA A 39 0.64 -19.63 2.43
CA ALA A 39 -0.15 -20.43 3.36
C ALA A 39 -0.07 -19.99 4.83
N TRP A 40 1.02 -19.31 5.22
CA TRP A 40 1.21 -18.80 6.58
C TRP A 40 0.41 -17.52 6.89
N VAL A 41 -0.19 -16.89 5.87
CA VAL A 41 -0.98 -15.67 6.07
C VAL A 41 -2.31 -16.01 6.73
N GLU A 42 -2.55 -15.37 7.87
CA GLU A 42 -3.84 -15.41 8.57
C GLU A 42 -4.69 -14.19 8.19
N LEU A 43 -5.96 -14.44 7.85
CA LEU A 43 -6.93 -13.41 7.45
C LEU A 43 -8.09 -13.37 8.47
N PRO A 44 -8.44 -12.18 9.01
CA PRO A 44 -9.60 -12.05 9.88
C PRO A 44 -10.88 -12.39 9.10
N GLY A 45 -11.75 -13.23 9.66
CA GLY A 45 -12.98 -13.70 9.00
C GLY A 45 -12.75 -14.63 7.80
N GLY A 46 -11.50 -15.07 7.56
CA GLY A 46 -11.14 -15.95 6.46
C GLY A 46 -10.92 -17.40 6.89
N MET A 47 -10.72 -18.27 5.91
CA MET A 47 -10.33 -19.66 6.10
C MET A 47 -8.82 -19.81 5.87
N PRO A 48 -8.10 -20.56 6.72
CA PRO A 48 -6.67 -20.81 6.54
C PRO A 48 -6.41 -21.62 5.26
N ALA A 49 -5.16 -21.62 4.79
CA ALA A 49 -4.78 -22.43 3.64
C ALA A 49 -4.95 -23.93 3.94
N ALA A 50 -5.62 -24.66 3.04
CA ALA A 50 -5.87 -26.09 3.20
C ALA A 50 -4.61 -26.97 3.09
N SER A 51 -3.50 -26.42 2.59
CA SER A 51 -2.21 -27.10 2.49
C SER A 51 -1.06 -26.11 2.55
N THR A 52 0.16 -26.62 2.71
CA THR A 52 1.41 -25.82 2.74
C THR A 52 1.69 -25.05 1.45
N ASN A 53 1.18 -25.54 0.31
CA ASN A 53 1.27 -24.88 -1.00
C ASN A 53 -0.03 -24.14 -1.38
N GLY A 54 -1.02 -24.12 -0.48
CA GLY A 54 -2.29 -23.43 -0.67
C GLY A 54 -2.23 -21.94 -0.32
N SER A 55 -3.38 -21.30 -0.38
CA SER A 55 -3.57 -19.91 0.02
C SER A 55 -4.79 -19.78 0.93
N PRO A 56 -4.76 -18.87 1.92
CA PRO A 56 -5.96 -18.54 2.69
C PRO A 56 -7.02 -17.94 1.79
N THR A 57 -8.29 -18.08 2.18
CA THR A 57 -9.44 -17.57 1.41
C THR A 57 -10.33 -16.71 2.30
N HIS A 58 -11.07 -15.79 1.69
CA HIS A 58 -12.03 -14.93 2.39
C HIS A 58 -13.16 -14.55 1.41
N PRO A 59 -14.42 -14.45 1.84
CA PRO A 59 -15.55 -14.15 0.94
C PRO A 59 -15.40 -12.86 0.12
N LYS A 60 -14.84 -11.81 0.73
CA LYS A 60 -14.54 -10.53 0.06
C LYS A 60 -13.25 -10.54 -0.79
N LEU A 61 -12.45 -11.60 -0.77
CA LEU A 61 -11.09 -11.57 -1.31
C LEU A 61 -11.01 -12.24 -2.69
N HIS A 62 -10.55 -11.47 -3.67
CA HIS A 62 -10.14 -11.96 -4.98
C HIS A 62 -8.63 -11.77 -5.18
N THR A 63 -8.00 -12.63 -5.99
CA THR A 63 -6.57 -12.51 -6.31
C THR A 63 -6.39 -12.63 -7.80
N GLU A 64 -5.94 -11.54 -8.41
CA GLU A 64 -5.57 -11.47 -9.81
C GLU A 64 -4.05 -11.64 -9.95
N ILE A 65 -3.65 -12.65 -10.72
CA ILE A 65 -2.24 -12.98 -10.92
C ILE A 65 -1.71 -12.24 -12.13
N LEU A 66 -0.96 -11.17 -11.86
CA LEU A 66 -0.31 -10.38 -12.88
C LEU A 66 1.16 -10.81 -13.02
N THR A 67 1.51 -11.37 -14.19
CA THR A 67 2.87 -11.84 -14.48
C THR A 67 3.87 -10.70 -14.62
N ASP A 68 3.44 -9.56 -15.16
CA ASP A 68 4.29 -8.39 -15.36
C ASP A 68 3.55 -7.09 -14.99
N PHE A 69 4.07 -6.37 -13.99
CA PHE A 69 3.50 -5.10 -13.55
C PHE A 69 3.79 -3.93 -14.50
N LYS A 70 4.63 -4.13 -15.53
CA LYS A 70 4.84 -3.16 -16.60
C LYS A 70 3.71 -3.14 -17.62
N SER A 71 2.83 -4.15 -17.59
CA SER A 71 1.70 -4.26 -18.50
C SER A 71 0.47 -4.70 -17.71
N ILE A 72 -0.20 -3.72 -17.12
CA ILE A 72 -1.44 -3.93 -16.35
C ILE A 72 -2.63 -3.86 -17.33
N PRO A 73 -3.40 -4.95 -17.54
CA PRO A 73 -4.59 -4.90 -18.38
C PRO A 73 -5.63 -3.95 -17.77
N PRO A 74 -6.19 -2.99 -18.53
CA PRO A 74 -7.19 -2.05 -18.00
C PRO A 74 -8.42 -2.73 -17.38
N GLN A 75 -8.80 -3.89 -17.91
CA GLN A 75 -9.95 -4.68 -17.46
C GLN A 75 -9.81 -5.19 -16.02
N VAL A 76 -8.57 -5.42 -15.57
CA VAL A 76 -8.27 -5.81 -14.19
C VAL A 76 -8.57 -4.67 -13.21
N LEU A 77 -8.50 -3.42 -13.68
CA LEU A 77 -8.77 -2.24 -12.86
C LEU A 77 -10.25 -1.85 -12.87
N SER A 78 -10.97 -2.16 -13.96
CA SER A 78 -12.37 -1.79 -14.14
C SER A 78 -13.26 -2.30 -13.00
N GLY A 79 -14.22 -1.46 -12.59
CA GLY A 79 -15.19 -1.79 -11.54
C GLY A 79 -14.69 -1.61 -10.10
N HIS A 80 -13.46 -1.13 -9.92
CA HIS A 80 -12.92 -0.77 -8.61
C HIS A 80 -13.08 0.73 -8.33
N ASP A 81 -13.24 1.07 -7.05
CA ASP A 81 -13.45 2.45 -6.58
C ASP A 81 -12.13 3.13 -6.15
N GLY A 82 -11.09 2.34 -5.90
CA GLY A 82 -9.79 2.84 -5.48
C GLY A 82 -8.73 1.75 -5.37
N ALA A 83 -7.51 2.16 -5.06
CA ALA A 83 -6.37 1.26 -4.87
C ALA A 83 -5.51 1.65 -3.67
N ILE A 84 -5.05 0.65 -2.92
CA ILE A 84 -3.93 0.80 -1.99
C ILE A 84 -2.67 0.27 -2.68
N TRP A 85 -1.73 1.16 -2.95
CA TRP A 85 -0.48 0.83 -3.61
C TRP A 85 0.63 0.60 -2.58
N ALA A 86 0.83 -0.67 -2.20
CA ALA A 86 1.82 -1.08 -1.21
C ALA A 86 3.01 -1.87 -1.81
N LEU A 87 3.27 -1.72 -3.10
CA LEU A 87 4.49 -2.25 -3.72
C LEU A 87 5.73 -1.48 -3.25
N GLY A 88 6.69 -2.24 -2.75
CA GLY A 88 8.00 -1.74 -2.39
C GLY A 88 8.94 -2.89 -2.07
N LYS A 89 10.21 -2.71 -2.41
CA LYS A 89 11.30 -3.61 -2.04
C LYS A 89 12.40 -2.80 -1.35
N SER A 90 13.20 -3.45 -0.52
CA SER A 90 14.44 -2.85 0.00
C SER A 90 15.36 -2.51 -1.18
N THR A 91 16.01 -1.34 -1.13
CA THR A 91 17.04 -0.94 -2.12
C THR A 91 18.33 -1.76 -1.98
N VAL A 92 18.51 -2.48 -0.86
CA VAL A 92 19.73 -3.26 -0.59
C VAL A 92 19.93 -4.32 -1.67
N GLY A 93 21.05 -4.23 -2.38
CA GLY A 93 21.41 -5.16 -3.45
C GLY A 93 20.66 -4.95 -4.77
N MET A 94 20.01 -3.79 -4.97
CA MET A 94 19.40 -3.41 -6.24
C MET A 94 20.22 -2.34 -6.95
N SER A 95 20.25 -2.38 -8.28
CA SER A 95 20.70 -1.24 -9.08
C SER A 95 19.69 -0.10 -9.00
N GLU A 96 20.12 1.11 -9.37
CA GLU A 96 19.21 2.26 -9.46
C GLU A 96 18.17 2.05 -10.56
N GLU A 97 18.56 1.46 -11.67
CA GLU A 97 17.68 1.13 -12.81
C GLU A 97 16.58 0.17 -12.38
N ASP A 98 16.93 -0.95 -11.73
CA ASP A 98 15.96 -1.95 -11.27
C ASP A 98 15.00 -1.38 -10.22
N TYR A 99 15.51 -0.52 -9.33
CA TYR A 99 14.70 0.12 -8.32
C TYR A 99 13.75 1.17 -8.91
N THR A 100 14.23 1.91 -9.90
CA THR A 100 13.44 2.89 -10.65
C THR A 100 12.35 2.22 -11.46
N GLU A 101 12.65 1.13 -12.16
CA GLU A 101 11.66 0.36 -12.92
C GLU A 101 10.54 -0.17 -12.01
N LEU A 102 10.91 -0.77 -10.87
CA LEU A 102 9.95 -1.33 -9.92
C LEU A 102 9.06 -0.25 -9.29
N THR A 103 9.61 0.93 -9.02
CA THR A 103 8.92 1.97 -8.25
C THR A 103 8.17 2.95 -9.14
N VAL A 104 8.82 3.44 -10.20
CA VAL A 104 8.27 4.44 -11.13
C VAL A 104 7.62 3.74 -12.32
N GLY A 105 8.32 2.80 -12.98
CA GLY A 105 7.79 2.11 -14.17
C GLY A 105 6.46 1.37 -13.89
N TYR A 106 6.32 0.73 -12.73
CA TYR A 106 5.06 0.08 -12.36
C TYR A 106 3.94 1.08 -12.03
N VAL A 107 4.29 2.26 -11.50
CA VAL A 107 3.32 3.34 -11.28
C VAL A 107 2.87 3.92 -12.62
N ASP A 108 3.77 4.10 -13.57
CA ASP A 108 3.46 4.58 -14.92
C ASP A 108 2.54 3.61 -15.66
N ALA A 109 2.86 2.31 -15.61
CA ALA A 109 1.99 1.27 -16.18
C ALA A 109 0.60 1.25 -15.53
N PHE A 110 0.50 1.55 -14.23
CA PHE A 110 -0.78 1.66 -13.55
C PHE A 110 -1.55 2.91 -13.98
N ILE A 111 -0.88 4.05 -14.14
CA ILE A 111 -1.50 5.30 -14.64
C ILE A 111 -2.02 5.08 -16.06
N ASP A 112 -1.24 4.46 -16.94
CA ASP A 112 -1.65 4.17 -18.33
C ASP A 112 -2.87 3.24 -18.36
N ALA A 113 -2.87 2.20 -17.54
CA ALA A 113 -4.01 1.30 -17.40
C ALA A 113 -5.24 2.02 -16.83
N ALA A 114 -5.06 2.93 -15.86
CA ALA A 114 -6.13 3.73 -15.29
C ALA A 114 -6.74 4.70 -16.32
N LYS A 115 -5.91 5.33 -17.16
CA LYS A 115 -6.33 6.17 -18.30
C LYS A 115 -7.15 5.36 -19.29
N ALA A 116 -6.64 4.20 -19.70
CA ALA A 116 -7.31 3.31 -20.65
C ALA A 116 -8.64 2.73 -20.12
N ALA A 117 -8.72 2.44 -18.82
CA ALA A 117 -9.92 1.97 -18.16
C ALA A 117 -10.93 3.08 -17.84
N GLN A 118 -10.56 4.36 -18.02
CA GLN A 118 -11.38 5.53 -17.67
C GLN A 118 -11.88 5.47 -16.22
N LEU A 119 -10.96 5.21 -15.28
CA LEU A 119 -11.32 5.01 -13.88
C LEU A 119 -11.88 6.30 -13.24
N GLY A 120 -12.94 6.12 -12.46
CA GLY A 120 -13.55 7.18 -11.67
C GLY A 120 -14.40 8.15 -12.48
N SER A 121 -14.94 9.15 -11.79
CA SER A 121 -15.72 10.24 -12.35
C SER A 121 -15.52 11.48 -11.46
N PRO A 122 -15.86 12.70 -11.91
CA PRO A 122 -15.72 13.88 -11.06
C PRO A 122 -16.54 13.81 -9.76
N ALA A 123 -17.66 13.07 -9.77
CA ALA A 123 -18.48 12.84 -8.58
C ALA A 123 -17.90 11.73 -7.66
N HIS A 124 -17.25 10.74 -8.25
CA HIS A 124 -16.67 9.59 -7.55
C HIS A 124 -15.27 9.32 -8.10
N PRO A 125 -14.26 10.09 -7.67
CA PRO A 125 -12.91 9.90 -8.17
C PRO A 125 -12.35 8.55 -7.73
N PHE A 126 -11.55 7.94 -8.60
CA PHE A 126 -10.76 6.77 -8.26
C PHE A 126 -9.61 7.20 -7.34
N ARG A 127 -9.61 6.71 -6.10
CA ARG A 127 -8.64 7.13 -5.07
C ARG A 127 -7.50 6.14 -4.91
N VAL A 128 -6.27 6.65 -4.92
CA VAL A 128 -5.06 5.87 -4.69
C VAL A 128 -4.38 6.28 -3.39
N ALA A 129 -4.24 5.34 -2.47
CA ALA A 129 -3.39 5.47 -1.29
C ALA A 129 -2.01 4.86 -1.60
N PHE A 130 -1.01 5.70 -1.85
CA PHE A 130 0.34 5.27 -2.21
C PHE A 130 1.24 5.19 -0.96
N ILE A 131 1.71 3.99 -0.62
CA ILE A 131 2.63 3.79 0.50
C ILE A 131 4.05 4.17 0.06
N SER A 132 4.40 5.42 0.34
CA SER A 132 5.66 6.04 0.01
C SER A 132 6.72 5.74 1.08
N GLY A 133 7.22 6.77 1.77
CA GLY A 133 8.16 6.67 2.87
C GLY A 133 8.48 8.05 3.44
N ASN A 134 8.88 8.10 4.71
CA ASN A 134 9.39 9.33 5.30
C ASN A 134 10.67 9.79 4.58
N SER A 135 10.90 11.11 4.57
CA SER A 135 12.04 11.74 3.90
C SER A 135 12.11 11.54 2.38
N VAL A 136 11.03 11.08 1.74
CA VAL A 136 10.89 11.11 0.28
C VAL A 136 10.97 12.55 -0.22
N ASP A 137 11.76 12.74 -1.27
CA ASP A 137 12.14 14.05 -1.81
C ASP A 137 11.52 14.26 -3.19
N PRO A 138 10.43 15.05 -3.27
CA PRO A 138 9.76 15.33 -4.54
C PRO A 138 10.59 16.22 -5.47
N THR A 139 11.72 16.79 -5.02
CA THR A 139 12.65 17.50 -5.92
C THR A 139 13.55 16.56 -6.71
N GLU A 140 13.52 15.26 -6.41
CA GLU A 140 14.29 14.19 -7.06
C GLU A 140 15.82 14.34 -6.94
N LYS A 141 16.30 15.23 -6.05
CA LYS A 141 17.72 15.57 -5.89
C LYS A 141 18.40 14.90 -4.70
N SER A 142 17.64 14.16 -3.89
CA SER A 142 18.17 13.46 -2.73
C SER A 142 19.29 12.48 -3.11
N ARG A 143 20.35 12.49 -2.30
CA ARG A 143 21.44 11.49 -2.37
C ARG A 143 20.94 10.08 -2.02
N LEU A 144 19.85 9.96 -1.27
CA LEU A 144 19.24 8.68 -0.93
C LEU A 144 18.41 8.19 -2.13
N LEU A 145 18.82 7.06 -2.71
CA LEU A 145 18.16 6.46 -3.89
C LEU A 145 16.65 6.30 -3.69
N PHE A 146 16.23 5.73 -2.56
CA PHE A 146 14.81 5.51 -2.29
C PHE A 146 14.03 6.84 -2.26
N ALA A 147 14.61 7.88 -1.69
CA ALA A 147 13.94 9.16 -1.47
C ALA A 147 13.69 9.89 -2.79
N ARG A 148 14.68 9.90 -3.70
CA ARG A 148 14.50 10.52 -5.02
C ARG A 148 13.57 9.70 -5.92
N VAL A 149 13.71 8.37 -5.95
CA VAL A 149 12.93 7.52 -6.87
C VAL A 149 11.47 7.43 -6.43
N LYS A 150 11.19 7.29 -5.13
CA LYS A 150 9.80 7.39 -4.64
C LYS A 150 9.24 8.80 -4.84
N GLY A 151 10.06 9.85 -4.73
CA GLY A 151 9.63 11.22 -5.00
C GLY A 151 9.18 11.40 -6.45
N LYS A 152 9.92 10.81 -7.39
CA LYS A 152 9.54 10.75 -8.80
C LYS A 152 8.21 10.03 -9.01
N ALA A 153 7.99 8.88 -8.36
CA ALA A 153 6.73 8.15 -8.44
C ALA A 153 5.54 8.96 -7.87
N GLU A 154 5.73 9.66 -6.75
CA GLU A 154 4.72 10.58 -6.20
C GLU A 154 4.40 11.72 -7.20
N ASN A 155 5.43 12.31 -7.83
CA ASN A 155 5.25 13.36 -8.82
C ASN A 155 4.41 12.89 -10.01
N HIS A 156 4.64 11.67 -10.52
CA HIS A 156 3.88 11.10 -11.63
C HIS A 156 2.40 10.89 -11.28
N LEU A 157 2.10 10.37 -10.07
CA LEU A 157 0.72 10.21 -9.59
C LEU A 157 -0.01 11.56 -9.47
N LEU A 158 0.66 12.57 -8.91
CA LEU A 158 0.07 13.90 -8.71
C LEU A 158 -0.06 14.69 -10.02
N ALA A 159 0.86 14.49 -10.97
CA ALA A 159 0.72 15.01 -12.32
C ALA A 159 -0.52 14.42 -13.00
N TYR A 160 -0.71 13.10 -12.91
CA TYR A 160 -1.90 12.45 -13.45
C TYR A 160 -3.19 12.92 -12.77
N GLU A 161 -3.21 13.07 -11.45
CA GLU A 161 -4.35 13.66 -10.74
C GLU A 161 -4.75 15.02 -11.34
N LYS A 162 -3.78 15.91 -11.56
CA LYS A 162 -4.02 17.23 -12.15
C LYS A 162 -4.56 17.13 -13.58
N GLU A 163 -4.05 16.20 -14.37
CA GLU A 163 -4.50 15.93 -15.74
C GLU A 163 -5.91 15.31 -15.79
N SER A 164 -6.28 14.53 -14.78
CA SER A 164 -7.50 13.71 -14.76
C SER A 164 -8.81 14.51 -14.70
N GLY A 165 -8.74 15.82 -14.47
CA GLY A 165 -9.94 16.67 -14.33
C GLY A 165 -10.82 16.31 -13.13
N GLY A 166 -10.24 15.71 -12.08
CA GLY A 166 -10.94 15.31 -10.86
C GLY A 166 -11.55 13.91 -10.90
N THR A 167 -11.22 13.08 -11.91
CA THR A 167 -11.60 11.66 -11.96
C THR A 167 -10.65 10.76 -11.16
N PHE A 168 -9.46 11.25 -10.84
CA PHE A 168 -8.44 10.54 -10.09
C PHE A 168 -7.93 11.38 -8.92
N ARG A 169 -7.61 10.72 -7.80
CA ARG A 169 -7.05 11.35 -6.59
C ARG A 169 -5.94 10.48 -6.02
N ALA A 170 -4.84 11.08 -5.61
CA ALA A 170 -3.70 10.35 -5.08
C ALA A 170 -3.24 10.93 -3.73
N ILE A 171 -3.12 10.05 -2.73
CA ILE A 171 -2.70 10.39 -1.37
C ILE A 171 -1.40 9.63 -1.07
N MET A 172 -0.37 10.38 -0.69
CA MET A 172 0.97 9.90 -0.38
C MET A 172 1.11 9.69 1.12
N LEU A 173 1.18 8.42 1.51
CA LEU A 173 1.40 8.00 2.89
C LEU A 173 2.91 7.88 3.11
N ARG A 174 3.48 8.71 3.98
CA ARG A 174 4.93 8.75 4.26
C ARG A 174 5.25 8.25 5.67
N PRO A 175 5.16 6.92 5.92
CA PRO A 175 5.48 6.35 7.22
C PRO A 175 6.99 6.45 7.50
N GLY A 176 7.34 6.66 8.77
CA GLY A 176 8.73 6.68 9.22
C GLY A 176 9.35 5.29 9.17
N TYR A 177 8.73 4.37 9.88
CA TYR A 177 9.03 2.94 9.82
C TYR A 177 7.77 2.16 10.24
N PHE A 178 7.67 0.90 9.87
CA PHE A 178 6.60 0.02 10.34
C PHE A 178 7.13 -1.40 10.54
N PHE A 179 6.59 -2.05 11.55
CA PHE A 179 6.97 -3.40 11.96
C PHE A 179 5.90 -4.39 11.54
N PRO A 180 6.23 -5.66 11.31
CA PRO A 180 5.23 -6.71 11.21
C PRO A 180 4.23 -6.65 12.38
N SER A 181 2.99 -7.03 12.12
CA SER A 181 1.92 -6.95 13.11
C SER A 181 2.27 -7.68 14.40
N LEU A 182 1.96 -7.06 15.54
CA LEU A 182 2.05 -7.72 16.85
C LEU A 182 0.88 -8.69 17.07
N ASN A 183 -0.26 -8.46 16.42
CA ASN A 183 -1.44 -9.32 16.50
C ASN A 183 -1.26 -10.62 15.71
N TYR A 184 -0.31 -10.66 14.77
CA TYR A 184 0.03 -11.83 13.97
C TYR A 184 1.52 -12.15 14.06
N PRO A 185 2.00 -12.72 15.19
CA PRO A 185 3.44 -12.89 15.46
C PRO A 185 4.18 -13.75 14.42
N ALA A 186 3.48 -14.61 13.69
CA ALA A 186 4.04 -15.41 12.61
C ALA A 186 4.61 -14.54 11.48
N ASP A 187 3.98 -13.39 11.20
CA ASP A 187 4.37 -12.46 10.13
C ASP A 187 5.84 -12.05 10.24
N ALA A 188 6.31 -11.75 11.45
CA ALA A 188 7.68 -11.29 11.67
C ALA A 188 8.71 -12.31 11.19
N ARG A 189 8.44 -13.61 11.31
CA ARG A 189 9.34 -14.69 10.88
C ARG A 189 9.40 -14.83 9.36
N HIS A 190 8.33 -14.48 8.66
CA HIS A 190 8.23 -14.62 7.20
C HIS A 190 8.57 -13.34 6.44
N LEU A 191 8.35 -12.17 7.04
CA LEU A 191 8.54 -10.87 6.40
C LEU A 191 9.91 -10.24 6.67
N ARG A 192 10.59 -10.65 7.75
CA ARG A 192 11.89 -10.09 8.16
C ARG A 192 12.94 -11.20 8.25
N GLY A 193 14.08 -10.98 7.60
CA GLY A 193 15.26 -11.83 7.78
C GLY A 193 15.77 -11.78 9.23
N THR A 194 16.56 -12.79 9.63
CA THR A 194 17.04 -12.91 11.02
C THR A 194 17.73 -11.66 11.56
N THR A 195 18.62 -11.06 10.78
CA THR A 195 19.33 -9.82 11.15
C THR A 195 18.37 -8.65 11.37
N MET A 196 17.37 -8.50 10.50
CA MET A 196 16.38 -7.43 10.61
C MET A 196 15.44 -7.62 11.79
N ARG A 197 15.09 -8.87 12.15
CA ARG A 197 14.31 -9.14 13.37
C ARG A 197 15.07 -8.77 14.65
N VAL A 198 16.37 -9.07 14.68
CA VAL A 198 17.23 -8.68 15.82
C VAL A 198 17.37 -7.16 15.89
N ALA A 199 17.57 -6.49 14.76
CA ALA A 199 17.58 -5.02 14.71
C ALA A 199 16.24 -4.42 15.15
N ASP A 200 15.11 -4.97 14.69
CA ASP A 200 13.76 -4.54 15.08
C ASP A 200 13.49 -4.74 16.58
N MET A 201 14.12 -5.74 17.21
CA MET A 201 14.08 -5.97 18.65
C MET A 201 14.94 -4.95 19.41
N MET A 202 16.15 -4.66 18.91
CA MET A 202 17.08 -3.69 19.51
C MET A 202 16.62 -2.25 19.39
N LEU A 203 15.97 -1.88 18.27
CA LEU A 203 15.35 -0.56 18.09
C LEU A 203 14.24 -0.29 19.13
N GLY A 204 13.69 -1.34 19.76
CA GLY A 204 12.89 -1.24 20.99
C GLY A 204 11.55 -0.50 20.86
N GLY A 205 10.84 -0.38 21.99
CA GLY A 205 9.52 0.26 22.06
C GLY A 205 9.54 1.78 21.82
N LEU A 206 10.61 2.47 22.22
CA LEU A 206 10.69 3.93 22.11
C LEU A 206 10.88 4.39 20.65
N SER A 207 11.69 3.67 19.85
CA SER A 207 11.83 3.97 18.40
C SER A 207 10.53 3.64 17.63
N ARG A 208 9.89 2.52 17.98
CA ARG A 208 8.55 2.16 17.49
C ARG A 208 7.54 3.28 17.73
N TRP A 209 7.55 3.84 18.93
CA TRP A 209 6.63 4.90 19.30
C TRP A 209 6.99 6.26 18.68
N ALA A 210 8.27 6.65 18.67
CA ALA A 210 8.70 7.97 18.23
C ALA A 210 8.74 8.12 16.69
N SER A 211 9.15 7.08 15.98
CA SER A 211 9.40 7.14 14.53
C SER A 211 8.59 6.13 13.72
N GLY A 212 7.90 5.20 14.40
CA GLY A 212 7.09 4.18 13.76
C GLY A 212 5.60 4.51 13.70
N ILE A 213 4.92 3.84 12.77
CA ILE A 213 3.47 3.64 12.72
C ILE A 213 3.21 2.13 12.73
N THR A 214 2.14 1.68 13.37
CA THR A 214 1.74 0.27 13.32
C THR A 214 1.21 -0.06 11.92
N VAL A 215 1.29 -1.32 11.50
CA VAL A 215 0.71 -1.71 10.19
C VAL A 215 -0.82 -1.68 10.23
N GLU A 216 -1.42 -1.79 11.41
CA GLU A 216 -2.84 -1.60 11.67
C GLU A 216 -3.26 -0.14 11.46
N ASP A 217 -2.56 0.82 12.09
CA ASP A 217 -2.84 2.24 11.91
C ASP A 217 -2.58 2.69 10.47
N LEU A 218 -1.50 2.19 9.86
CA LEU A 218 -1.18 2.47 8.46
C LEU A 218 -2.27 1.90 7.53
N GLY A 219 -2.72 0.68 7.79
CA GLY A 219 -3.83 0.04 7.06
C GLY A 219 -5.14 0.78 7.22
N HIS A 220 -5.45 1.25 8.44
CA HIS A 220 -6.63 2.07 8.74
C HIS A 220 -6.56 3.41 8.02
N PHE A 221 -5.44 4.13 8.10
CA PHE A 221 -5.26 5.38 7.40
C PHE A 221 -5.42 5.21 5.88
N ALA A 222 -4.80 4.17 5.30
CA ALA A 222 -4.91 3.88 3.86
C ALA A 222 -6.34 3.50 3.44
N THR A 223 -7.07 2.77 4.28
CA THR A 223 -8.48 2.41 4.03
C THR A 223 -9.37 3.65 4.04
N GLU A 224 -9.15 4.58 4.97
CA GLU A 224 -9.87 5.85 5.02
C GLU A 224 -9.47 6.79 3.87
N ALA A 225 -8.22 6.73 3.43
CA ALA A 225 -7.74 7.47 2.26
C ALA A 225 -8.49 7.06 0.99
N VAL A 226 -8.66 5.76 0.74
CA VAL A 226 -9.40 5.29 -0.45
C VAL A 226 -10.92 5.54 -0.36
N LYS A 227 -11.45 5.79 0.84
CA LYS A 227 -12.84 6.25 1.05
C LYS A 227 -13.04 7.75 0.85
N GLY A 228 -11.95 8.52 0.74
CA GLY A 228 -11.98 9.97 0.56
C GLY A 228 -12.03 10.77 1.86
N THR A 229 -11.78 10.13 3.02
CA THR A 229 -11.83 10.79 4.33
C THR A 229 -10.83 11.95 4.45
N TRP A 230 -9.75 11.94 3.65
CA TRP A 230 -8.64 12.90 3.74
C TRP A 230 -8.53 13.85 2.53
N ASP A 231 -9.51 13.87 1.61
CA ASP A 231 -9.41 14.60 0.33
C ASP A 231 -9.10 16.10 0.51
N ASP A 232 -9.61 16.72 1.58
CA ASP A 232 -9.44 18.15 1.87
C ASP A 232 -8.15 18.49 2.62
N MET A 233 -7.33 17.49 2.99
CA MET A 233 -6.12 17.67 3.80
C MET A 233 -4.82 17.74 2.97
N GLY A 234 -4.96 17.76 1.64
CA GLY A 234 -3.83 17.75 0.71
C GLY A 234 -3.22 16.36 0.51
N PRO A 235 -2.28 16.21 -0.43
CA PRO A 235 -1.85 14.90 -0.90
C PRO A 235 -0.78 14.23 -0.03
N TYR A 236 -0.15 14.92 0.93
CA TYR A 236 0.98 14.37 1.69
C TYR A 236 0.63 14.19 3.16
N HIS A 237 0.83 12.98 3.68
CA HIS A 237 0.66 12.70 5.11
C HIS A 237 1.91 12.07 5.70
N GLN A 238 2.55 12.80 6.63
CA GLN A 238 3.72 12.31 7.35
C GLN A 238 3.31 11.34 8.46
N ASN A 239 4.29 10.58 8.97
CA ASN A 239 4.10 9.58 10.01
C ASN A 239 3.26 10.07 11.22
N ASN A 240 3.58 11.24 11.76
CA ASN A 240 2.91 11.75 12.96
C ASN A 240 1.51 12.28 12.66
N ASP A 241 1.31 12.85 11.47
CA ASP A 241 0.01 13.33 11.01
C ASP A 241 -0.96 12.15 10.88
N MET A 242 -0.52 11.06 10.21
CA MET A 242 -1.32 9.84 10.08
C MET A 242 -1.71 9.27 11.44
N LYS A 243 -0.77 9.16 12.38
CA LYS A 243 -1.05 8.65 13.74
C LYS A 243 -2.08 9.49 14.49
N LYS A 244 -1.98 10.82 14.36
CA LYS A 244 -2.92 11.75 14.99
C LYS A 244 -4.32 11.59 14.38
N LEU A 245 -4.42 11.54 13.05
CA LEU A 245 -5.68 11.43 12.32
C LEU A 245 -6.40 10.10 12.61
N VAL A 246 -5.67 8.98 12.60
CA VAL A 246 -6.24 7.67 12.97
C VAL A 246 -6.79 7.66 14.40
N LYS A 247 -6.05 8.24 15.36
CA LYS A 247 -6.50 8.32 16.76
C LYS A 247 -7.77 9.18 16.91
N GLN A 248 -7.91 10.23 16.12
CA GLN A 248 -9.09 11.09 16.12
C GLN A 248 -10.33 10.35 15.62
N LEU A 249 -10.20 9.48 14.61
CA LEU A 249 -11.31 8.63 14.14
C LEU A 249 -11.78 7.59 15.18
N ALA A 250 -10.86 7.11 16.02
CA ALA A 250 -11.15 6.15 17.07
C ALA A 250 -11.72 6.78 18.35
N SER A 251 -11.77 8.11 18.43
CA SER A 251 -12.32 8.83 19.58
C SER A 251 -13.83 9.03 19.36
N PRO A 252 -14.69 8.62 20.31
CA PRO A 252 -16.15 8.70 20.18
C PRO A 252 -16.69 10.12 20.07
#